data_AF-A0A6P6FZ55-F1
#
_entry.id   AF-A0A6P6FZ55-F1
#
_cell.length_a   1.000
_cell.length_b   1.000
_cell.length_c   1.000
_cell.angle_alpha   90.00
_cell.angle_beta   90.00
_cell.angle_gamma   90.00
#
_symmetry.space_group_name_H-M   'P 1'
#
loop_
_entity.id
_entity.type
_entity.pdbx_description
1 polymer ?
#
loop_
_entity_poly.entity_id
_entity_poly.type
_entity_poly.pdbx_seq_one_letter_code
_entity_poly.pdbx_strand_id
1 'polypeptide(L)'
;MRGRVEVIKLLIDSQPESVFEKLHEGETVLHLCVQYDQLEALQVLVESTIKYLVSIPEVKKGASSLNKSGHIGKYDGDWVKDRSGALMIVATVIATMTFQTAVNPPGGVWQQDTNTMIYTIYGKSYCASGGDYTCIAGTAVLAYIWEEVFIYFLAFNSIDFLASLSIIFLLLSGFLVKYRPFMWLLNLAIACDLTFLARTFMEGMYMVTPLTIDHRVRMIHNCLFYTWIGLIGIVILIHTIRFVFWAVKKLGRKLKRRWMAKRTSGYVRHNITNAATVNAHV
;
A
#
# COMPACT_ATOMS: atom_id res chain seq x y z
N MET A 1 13.91 -45.77 -7.60
CA MET A 1 14.58 -44.51 -7.17
C MET A 1 14.47 -44.23 -5.66
N ARG A 2 13.43 -44.71 -4.94
CA ARG A 2 13.26 -44.54 -3.47
C ARG A 2 14.45 -44.99 -2.58
N GLY A 3 15.22 -46.01 -2.98
CA GLY A 3 16.34 -46.51 -2.17
C GLY A 3 17.58 -45.60 -2.09
N ARG A 4 17.73 -44.60 -2.98
CA ARG A 4 18.92 -43.73 -2.97
C ARG A 4 18.87 -42.64 -1.88
N VAL A 5 17.69 -42.10 -1.59
CA VAL A 5 17.51 -41.02 -0.60
C VAL A 5 17.65 -41.55 0.84
N GLU A 6 17.17 -42.77 1.11
CA GLU A 6 17.30 -43.40 2.44
C GLU A 6 18.75 -43.71 2.79
N VAL A 7 19.54 -44.16 1.81
CA VAL A 7 20.99 -44.36 1.98
C VAL A 7 21.71 -43.03 2.25
N ILE A 8 21.35 -41.97 1.54
CA ILE A 8 21.87 -40.62 1.80
C ILE A 8 21.56 -40.18 3.24
N LYS A 9 20.32 -40.39 3.72
CA LYS A 9 19.95 -40.09 5.11
C LYS A 9 20.81 -40.86 6.12
N LEU A 10 20.96 -42.17 5.95
CA LEU A 10 21.77 -43.02 6.82
C LEU A 10 23.24 -42.60 6.87
N LEU A 11 23.82 -42.21 5.73
CA LEU A 11 25.20 -41.75 5.65
C LEU A 11 25.39 -40.39 6.35
N ILE A 12 24.46 -39.46 6.14
CA ILE A 12 24.50 -38.14 6.78
C ILE A 12 24.32 -38.26 8.30
N ASP A 13 23.42 -39.14 8.76
CA ASP A 13 23.21 -39.37 10.19
C ASP A 13 24.44 -40.01 10.85
N SER A 14 25.18 -40.83 10.12
CA SER A 14 26.42 -41.46 10.60
C SER A 14 27.61 -40.49 10.61
N GLN A 15 27.75 -39.67 9.57
CA GLN A 15 28.83 -38.70 9.43
C GLN A 15 28.32 -37.41 8.75
N PRO A 16 27.83 -36.43 9.53
CA PRO A 16 27.21 -35.21 9.01
C PRO A 16 28.16 -34.32 8.18
N GLU A 17 29.46 -34.38 8.49
CA GLU A 17 30.50 -33.61 7.81
C GLU A 17 30.74 -34.04 6.37
N SER A 18 30.34 -35.27 6.01
CA SER A 18 30.49 -35.82 4.66
C SER A 18 29.77 -35.00 3.58
N VAL A 19 28.77 -34.20 3.95
CA VAL A 19 28.05 -33.31 3.01
C VAL A 19 28.92 -32.17 2.49
N PHE A 20 29.96 -31.81 3.25
CA PHE A 20 30.90 -30.73 2.90
C PHE A 20 32.19 -31.25 2.26
N GLU A 21 32.38 -32.57 2.22
CA GLU A 21 33.53 -33.17 1.56
C GLU A 21 33.52 -32.89 0.07
N LYS A 22 34.70 -32.58 -0.44
CA LYS A 22 34.89 -32.28 -1.86
C LYS A 22 35.24 -33.57 -2.59
N LEU A 23 34.52 -33.85 -3.68
CA LEU A 23 34.85 -34.90 -4.62
C LEU A 23 36.08 -34.50 -5.45
N HIS A 24 36.53 -35.40 -6.32
CA HIS A 24 37.76 -35.28 -7.11
C HIS A 24 37.86 -34.00 -7.97
N GLU A 25 36.74 -33.35 -8.29
CA GLU A 25 36.69 -32.08 -9.04
C GLU A 25 36.42 -30.83 -8.17
N GLY A 26 36.44 -30.96 -6.84
CA GLY A 26 36.16 -29.86 -5.92
C GLY A 26 34.66 -29.59 -5.68
N GLU A 27 33.79 -30.35 -6.36
CA GLU A 27 32.34 -30.33 -6.17
C GLU A 27 31.93 -31.01 -4.86
N THR A 28 30.81 -30.60 -4.29
CA THR A 28 30.18 -31.32 -3.17
C THR A 28 28.99 -32.12 -3.66
N VAL A 29 28.52 -33.08 -2.85
CA VAL A 29 27.29 -33.85 -3.16
C VAL A 29 26.09 -32.92 -3.44
N LEU A 30 26.06 -31.73 -2.82
CA LEU A 30 25.03 -30.72 -3.07
C LEU A 30 25.07 -30.20 -4.52
N HIS A 31 26.27 -30.01 -5.10
CA HIS A 31 26.44 -29.58 -6.49
C HIS A 31 25.92 -30.64 -7.45
N LEU A 32 26.21 -31.92 -7.18
CA LEU A 32 25.71 -33.04 -7.98
C LEU A 32 24.19 -33.15 -7.93
N CYS A 33 23.56 -32.94 -6.76
CA CYS A 33 22.09 -32.95 -6.66
C CYS A 33 21.42 -31.85 -7.49
N VAL A 34 22.05 -30.69 -7.63
CA VAL A 34 21.56 -29.60 -8.48
C VAL A 34 21.81 -29.91 -9.96
N GLN A 35 22.99 -30.42 -10.31
CA GLN A 35 23.37 -30.74 -11.68
C GLN A 35 22.52 -31.85 -12.30
N TYR A 36 22.08 -32.82 -11.50
CA TYR A 36 21.31 -33.99 -11.93
C TYR A 36 19.82 -33.93 -11.52
N ASP A 37 19.31 -32.75 -11.17
CA ASP A 37 17.90 -32.47 -10.82
C ASP A 37 17.30 -33.44 -9.77
N GLN A 38 18.10 -33.81 -8.77
CA GLN A 38 17.68 -34.71 -7.70
C GLN A 38 17.03 -33.91 -6.55
N LEU A 39 15.86 -33.31 -6.81
CA LEU A 39 15.18 -32.40 -5.87
C LEU A 39 14.93 -33.00 -4.48
N GLU A 40 14.56 -34.29 -4.40
CA GLU A 40 14.30 -34.98 -3.14
C GLU A 40 15.59 -35.17 -2.31
N ALA A 41 16.70 -35.52 -2.97
CA ALA A 41 18.00 -35.64 -2.32
C ALA A 41 18.55 -34.28 -1.91
N LEU A 42 18.33 -33.25 -2.75
CA LEU A 42 18.71 -31.87 -2.47
C LEU A 42 17.99 -31.35 -1.22
N GLN A 43 16.68 -31.56 -1.11
CA GLN A 43 15.90 -31.15 0.05
C GLN A 43 16.45 -31.79 1.34
N VAL A 44 16.70 -33.10 1.32
CA VAL A 44 17.26 -33.84 2.46
C VAL A 44 18.63 -33.33 2.86
N LEU A 45 19.53 -33.10 1.88
CA LEU A 45 20.87 -32.59 2.16
C LEU A 45 20.84 -31.18 2.76
N VAL A 46 19.99 -30.30 2.25
CA VAL A 46 19.83 -28.94 2.77
C VAL A 46 19.29 -28.96 4.21
N GLU A 47 18.25 -29.74 4.49
CA GLU A 47 17.68 -29.86 5.83
C GLU A 47 18.70 -30.36 6.86
N SER A 48 19.45 -31.41 6.51
CA SER A 48 20.49 -31.96 7.38
C SER A 48 21.67 -31.00 7.57
N THR A 49 22.07 -30.28 6.52
CA THR A 49 23.12 -29.25 6.57
C THR A 49 22.73 -28.13 7.53
N ILE A 50 21.49 -27.64 7.44
CA ILE A 50 20.97 -26.61 8.35
C ILE A 50 20.97 -27.12 9.80
N LYS A 51 20.50 -28.35 10.03
CA LYS A 51 20.47 -28.97 11.36
C LYS A 51 21.87 -29.08 11.98
N TYR A 52 22.86 -29.54 11.20
CA TYR A 52 24.26 -29.59 11.61
C TYR A 52 24.81 -28.19 11.91
N LEU A 53 24.65 -27.22 11.01
CA LEU A 53 25.15 -25.86 11.22
C LEU A 53 24.55 -25.21 12.48
N VAL A 54 23.26 -25.42 12.76
CA VAL A 54 22.60 -24.88 13.96
C VAL A 54 23.06 -25.59 15.24
N SER A 55 23.56 -26.82 15.14
CA SER A 55 24.15 -27.55 16.27
C SER A 55 25.52 -27.00 16.69
N ILE A 56 26.25 -26.33 15.79
CA ILE A 56 27.58 -25.76 16.07
C ILE A 56 27.43 -24.61 17.08
N PRO A 57 28.13 -24.65 18.24
CA PRO A 57 27.92 -23.67 19.32
C PRO A 57 28.15 -22.21 18.90
N GLU A 58 29.12 -21.96 18.02
CA GLU A 58 29.45 -20.62 17.52
C GLU A 58 28.38 -20.09 16.58
N VAL A 59 27.89 -20.95 15.67
CA VAL A 59 26.77 -20.63 14.77
C VAL A 59 25.49 -20.42 15.57
N LYS A 60 25.23 -21.23 16.60
CA LYS A 60 24.09 -21.08 17.52
C LYS A 60 24.15 -19.77 18.31
N LYS A 61 25.33 -19.37 18.78
CA LYS A 61 25.55 -18.05 19.42
C LYS A 61 25.34 -16.90 18.43
N GLY A 62 25.83 -17.02 17.20
CA GLY A 62 25.60 -16.06 16.12
C GLY A 62 24.13 -15.93 15.73
N ALA A 63 23.43 -17.04 15.55
CA ALA A 63 22.01 -17.11 15.23
C ALA A 63 21.13 -16.54 16.35
N SER A 64 21.45 -16.83 17.62
CA SER A 64 20.74 -16.25 18.77
C SER A 64 21.00 -14.75 18.94
N SER A 65 22.20 -14.28 18.61
CA SER A 65 22.54 -12.84 18.54
C SER A 65 21.80 -12.13 17.39
N LEU A 66 21.69 -12.76 16.22
CA LEU A 66 20.87 -12.29 15.10
C LEU A 66 19.38 -12.27 15.45
N ASN A 67 18.88 -13.24 16.19
CA ASN A 67 17.49 -13.27 16.67
C ASN A 67 17.21 -12.13 17.68
N LYS A 68 18.16 -11.84 18.59
CA LYS A 68 18.08 -10.69 19.51
C LYS A 68 18.17 -9.34 18.79
N SER A 69 18.98 -9.24 17.73
CA SER A 69 19.03 -8.06 16.84
C SER A 69 17.79 -7.97 15.92
N GLY A 70 17.13 -9.10 15.70
CA GLY A 70 15.92 -9.30 14.90
C GLY A 70 14.59 -8.96 15.58
N HIS A 71 14.61 -8.41 16.80
CA HIS A 71 13.45 -7.68 17.34
C HIS A 71 13.20 -6.32 16.64
N ILE A 72 13.74 -6.13 15.44
CA ILE A 72 13.08 -5.31 14.42
C ILE A 72 12.08 -6.25 13.76
N GLY A 73 10.85 -6.23 14.27
CA GLY A 73 9.78 -7.17 13.99
C GLY A 73 9.76 -7.73 12.57
N LYS A 74 9.61 -9.04 12.47
CA LYS A 74 8.97 -9.68 11.32
C LYS A 74 7.69 -8.89 11.06
N TYR A 75 7.73 -8.01 10.06
CA TYR A 75 6.50 -7.55 9.43
C TYR A 75 5.97 -8.79 8.75
N ASP A 76 4.96 -9.38 9.37
CA ASP A 76 4.36 -10.62 8.94
C ASP A 76 3.77 -10.43 7.54
N GLY A 77 4.18 -11.26 6.59
CA GLY A 77 3.69 -11.19 5.21
C GLY A 77 2.18 -11.43 5.14
N ASP A 78 1.63 -12.16 6.11
CA ASP A 78 0.19 -12.42 6.24
C ASP A 78 -0.58 -11.15 6.60
N TRP A 79 -0.14 -10.37 7.60
CA TRP A 79 -0.81 -9.12 7.96
C TRP A 79 -0.90 -8.12 6.81
N VAL A 80 0.15 -8.05 5.99
CA VAL A 80 0.16 -7.13 4.83
C VAL A 80 -0.76 -7.63 3.72
N LYS A 81 -0.79 -8.95 3.46
CA LYS A 81 -1.70 -9.57 2.49
C LYS A 81 -3.17 -9.43 2.92
N ASP A 82 -3.49 -9.71 4.18
CA ASP A 82 -4.84 -9.58 4.73
C ASP A 82 -5.33 -8.14 4.69
N ARG A 83 -4.44 -7.18 5.03
CA ARG A 83 -4.76 -5.75 4.92
C ARG A 83 -4.96 -5.32 3.48
N SER A 84 -4.13 -5.76 2.53
CA SER A 84 -4.31 -5.44 1.12
C SER A 84 -5.63 -6.00 0.55
N GLY A 85 -6.03 -7.20 0.97
CA GLY A 85 -7.31 -7.80 0.63
C GLY A 85 -8.49 -6.98 1.16
N ALA A 86 -8.49 -6.65 2.45
CA ALA A 86 -9.54 -5.84 3.06
C ALA A 86 -9.65 -4.44 2.42
N LEU A 87 -8.53 -3.77 2.14
CA LEU A 87 -8.52 -2.46 1.49
C LEU A 87 -9.04 -2.53 0.05
N MET A 88 -8.72 -3.60 -0.69
CA MET A 88 -9.23 -3.81 -2.04
C MET A 88 -10.74 -4.02 -2.03
N ILE A 89 -11.29 -4.73 -1.04
CA ILE A 89 -12.74 -4.87 -0.85
C ILE A 89 -13.36 -3.49 -0.64
N VAL A 90 -12.82 -2.68 0.28
CA VAL A 90 -13.33 -1.33 0.54
C VAL A 90 -13.33 -0.48 -0.73
N ALA A 91 -12.21 -0.39 -1.45
CA ALA A 91 -12.12 0.37 -2.69
C ALA A 91 -13.07 -0.15 -3.78
N THR A 92 -13.26 -1.47 -3.87
CA THR A 92 -14.22 -2.08 -4.82
C THR A 92 -15.66 -1.72 -4.47
N VAL A 93 -16.01 -1.72 -3.18
CA VAL A 93 -17.33 -1.29 -2.72
C VAL A 93 -17.56 0.19 -3.03
N ILE A 94 -16.57 1.06 -2.80
CA ILE A 94 -16.67 2.49 -3.13
C ILE A 94 -16.83 2.69 -4.64
N ALA A 95 -16.00 2.05 -5.47
CA ALA A 95 -16.14 2.08 -6.93
C ALA A 95 -17.51 1.58 -7.40
N THR A 96 -18.05 0.54 -6.76
CA THR A 96 -19.38 0.02 -7.09
C THR A 96 -20.46 1.01 -6.70
N MET A 97 -20.40 1.58 -5.49
CA MET A 97 -21.38 2.57 -5.02
C MET A 97 -21.40 3.82 -5.90
N THR A 98 -20.22 4.34 -6.25
CA THR A 98 -20.07 5.53 -7.12
C THR A 98 -20.55 5.28 -8.55
N PHE A 99 -20.27 4.08 -9.10
CA PHE A 99 -20.83 3.66 -10.38
C PHE A 99 -22.37 3.61 -10.33
N GLN A 100 -22.92 2.98 -9.30
CA GLN A 100 -24.37 2.85 -9.13
C GLN A 100 -25.06 4.20 -8.97
N THR A 101 -24.49 5.13 -8.22
CA THR A 101 -25.04 6.48 -8.05
C THR A 101 -24.92 7.34 -9.30
N ALA A 102 -23.95 7.09 -10.18
CA ALA A 102 -23.84 7.79 -11.46
C ALA A 102 -24.93 7.35 -12.45
N VAL A 103 -25.17 6.04 -12.58
CA VAL A 103 -26.18 5.50 -13.50
C VAL A 103 -27.61 5.57 -12.94
N ASN A 104 -27.74 5.61 -11.62
CA ASN A 104 -29.00 5.83 -10.90
C ASN A 104 -28.87 7.09 -10.03
N PRO A 105 -28.89 8.29 -10.64
CA PRO A 105 -28.67 9.53 -9.91
C PRO A 105 -29.74 9.80 -8.86
N PRO A 106 -29.43 10.59 -7.81
CA PRO A 106 -30.42 11.06 -6.86
C PRO A 106 -31.59 11.75 -7.58
N GLY A 107 -32.81 11.41 -7.17
CA GLY A 107 -34.05 11.86 -7.82
C GLY A 107 -34.41 11.17 -9.14
N GLY A 108 -33.59 10.21 -9.58
CA GLY A 108 -33.85 9.38 -10.75
C GLY A 108 -33.72 10.12 -12.07
N VAL A 109 -34.21 9.47 -13.12
CA VAL A 109 -34.18 9.96 -14.49
C VAL A 109 -35.59 10.05 -15.06
N TRP A 110 -35.80 10.98 -15.99
CA TRP A 110 -37.05 11.06 -16.74
C TRP A 110 -37.27 9.79 -17.55
N GLN A 111 -38.48 9.22 -17.48
CA GLN A 111 -38.81 8.00 -18.23
C GLN A 111 -39.30 8.28 -19.65
N GLN A 112 -39.85 9.47 -19.90
CA GLN A 112 -40.41 9.90 -21.17
C GLN A 112 -40.18 11.40 -21.35
N ASP A 113 -40.09 11.85 -22.60
CA ASP A 113 -39.99 13.27 -22.93
C ASP A 113 -41.25 14.00 -22.45
N THR A 114 -41.07 15.10 -21.72
CA THR A 114 -42.19 15.85 -21.13
C THR A 114 -42.00 17.35 -21.38
N ASN A 115 -43.03 17.99 -21.92
CA ASN A 115 -43.07 19.43 -22.21
C ASN A 115 -43.90 20.23 -21.18
N THR A 116 -44.41 19.55 -20.15
CA THR A 116 -45.56 20.02 -19.35
C THR A 116 -45.21 20.44 -17.91
N MET A 117 -43.93 20.48 -17.52
CA MET A 117 -43.54 20.88 -16.17
C MET A 117 -42.85 22.24 -16.11
N ILE A 118 -43.65 23.31 -16.22
CA ILE A 118 -43.26 24.62 -15.68
C ILE A 118 -43.56 24.61 -14.18
N TYR A 119 -42.68 24.02 -13.38
CA TYR A 119 -42.63 24.38 -11.96
C TYR A 119 -41.82 25.67 -11.85
N THR A 120 -42.47 26.80 -11.57
CA THR A 120 -41.76 28.04 -11.26
C THR A 120 -41.31 28.01 -9.80
N ILE A 121 -40.13 27.45 -9.53
CA ILE A 121 -39.50 27.60 -8.21
C ILE A 121 -38.56 28.80 -8.31
N TYR A 122 -38.77 29.81 -7.45
CA TYR A 122 -37.98 31.05 -7.45
C TYR A 122 -37.94 31.82 -8.79
N GLY A 123 -39.00 31.74 -9.61
CA GLY A 123 -39.06 32.47 -10.88
C GLY A 123 -38.28 31.84 -12.04
N LYS A 124 -37.66 30.67 -11.83
CA LYS A 124 -37.01 29.90 -12.90
C LYS A 124 -37.94 28.79 -13.38
N SER A 125 -38.11 28.68 -14.70
CA SER A 125 -38.77 27.54 -15.34
C SER A 125 -37.74 26.44 -15.55
N TYR A 126 -38.04 25.23 -15.08
CA TYR A 126 -37.15 24.09 -15.25
C TYR A 126 -37.45 23.34 -16.55
N CYS A 127 -36.41 22.69 -17.07
CA CYS A 127 -36.31 22.22 -18.44
C CYS A 127 -36.70 23.31 -19.45
N ALA A 128 -35.85 24.32 -19.64
CA ALA A 128 -35.50 24.85 -20.97
C ALA A 128 -34.14 25.55 -20.87
N SER A 129 -33.22 25.13 -21.74
CA SER A 129 -32.20 26.01 -22.30
C SER A 129 -32.31 25.85 -23.81
N GLY A 130 -32.85 26.87 -24.50
CA GLY A 130 -32.99 26.88 -25.98
C GLY A 130 -34.39 27.09 -26.58
N GLY A 131 -35.43 27.38 -25.79
CA GLY A 131 -36.75 27.81 -26.30
C GLY A 131 -37.89 26.79 -26.17
N ASP A 132 -37.58 25.49 -26.04
CA ASP A 132 -38.58 24.45 -25.80
C ASP A 132 -38.44 23.86 -24.40
N TYR A 133 -39.55 23.79 -23.66
CA TYR A 133 -39.58 23.35 -22.26
C TYR A 133 -39.54 21.84 -22.06
N THR A 134 -38.72 21.14 -22.85
CA THR A 134 -38.74 19.69 -22.93
C THR A 134 -37.70 19.10 -21.99
N CYS A 135 -38.17 18.34 -21.00
CA CYS A 135 -37.35 17.41 -20.24
C CYS A 135 -37.13 16.15 -21.08
N ILE A 136 -35.87 15.74 -21.27
CA ILE A 136 -35.49 14.63 -22.14
C ILE A 136 -35.48 13.32 -21.34
N ALA A 137 -36.02 12.24 -21.90
CA ALA A 137 -35.97 10.92 -21.29
C ALA A 137 -34.51 10.43 -21.11
N GLY A 138 -34.23 9.77 -20.00
CA GLY A 138 -32.91 9.25 -19.65
C GLY A 138 -31.97 10.27 -19.01
N THR A 139 -32.33 11.56 -18.92
CA THR A 139 -31.55 12.55 -18.18
C THR A 139 -32.00 12.68 -16.73
N ALA A 140 -31.07 13.06 -15.84
CA ALA A 140 -31.34 13.14 -14.41
C ALA A 140 -32.31 14.29 -14.08
N VAL A 141 -33.34 14.01 -13.28
CA VAL A 141 -34.37 14.98 -12.92
C VAL A 141 -33.76 16.16 -12.17
N LEU A 142 -32.92 15.88 -11.17
CA LEU A 142 -32.30 16.90 -10.32
C LEU A 142 -31.23 17.73 -11.05
N ALA A 143 -30.73 17.28 -12.20
CA ALA A 143 -29.80 18.07 -13.01
C ALA A 143 -30.44 19.36 -13.54
N TYR A 144 -31.75 19.33 -13.84
CA TYR A 144 -32.46 20.53 -14.28
C TYR A 144 -32.80 21.46 -13.11
N ILE A 145 -33.08 20.92 -11.94
CA ILE A 145 -33.53 21.71 -10.76
C ILE A 145 -32.34 22.34 -10.04
N TRP A 146 -31.28 21.56 -9.83
CA TRP A 146 -30.12 21.88 -9.01
C TRP A 146 -28.81 21.77 -9.83
N GLU A 147 -28.79 22.36 -11.03
CA GLU A 147 -27.69 22.23 -12.00
C GLU A 147 -26.29 22.33 -11.37
N GLU A 148 -26.01 23.43 -10.65
CA GLU A 148 -24.69 23.66 -10.05
C GLU A 148 -24.30 22.54 -9.06
N VAL A 149 -25.24 22.14 -8.20
CA VAL A 149 -25.01 21.09 -7.19
C VAL A 149 -24.85 19.74 -7.86
N PHE A 150 -25.63 19.47 -8.90
CA PHE A 150 -25.56 18.23 -9.66
C PHE A 150 -24.20 18.10 -10.37
N ILE A 151 -23.65 19.22 -10.90
CA ILE A 151 -22.30 19.25 -11.46
C ILE A 151 -21.25 18.93 -10.38
N TYR A 152 -21.33 19.54 -9.19
CA TYR A 152 -20.42 19.21 -8.09
C TYR A 152 -20.55 17.76 -7.64
N PHE A 153 -21.78 17.24 -7.53
CA PHE A 153 -22.06 15.85 -7.22
C PHE A 153 -21.37 14.90 -8.22
N LEU A 154 -21.55 15.11 -9.52
CA LEU A 154 -20.92 14.28 -10.56
C LEU A 154 -19.39 14.41 -10.54
N ALA A 155 -18.87 15.61 -10.32
CA ALA A 155 -17.43 15.85 -10.25
C ALA A 155 -16.80 15.06 -9.10
N PHE A 156 -17.33 15.19 -7.88
CA PHE A 156 -16.82 14.45 -6.72
C PHE A 156 -17.01 12.94 -6.88
N ASN A 157 -18.14 12.49 -7.40
CA ASN A 157 -18.40 11.06 -7.64
C ASN A 157 -17.41 10.46 -8.65
N SER A 158 -17.08 11.22 -9.71
CA SER A 158 -16.13 10.77 -10.74
C SER A 158 -14.70 10.73 -10.21
N ILE A 159 -14.31 11.70 -9.38
CA ILE A 159 -13.01 11.71 -8.71
C ILE A 159 -12.88 10.50 -7.79
N ASP A 160 -13.91 10.21 -7.00
CA ASP A 160 -13.98 9.07 -6.08
C ASP A 160 -13.90 7.73 -6.83
N PHE A 161 -14.67 7.57 -7.92
CA PHE A 161 -14.62 6.37 -8.77
C PHE A 161 -13.20 6.14 -9.34
N LEU A 162 -12.57 7.17 -9.90
CA LEU A 162 -11.22 7.08 -10.47
C LEU A 162 -10.15 6.84 -9.40
N ALA A 163 -10.28 7.46 -8.22
CA ALA A 163 -9.38 7.25 -7.09
C ALA A 163 -9.48 5.80 -6.58
N SER A 164 -10.69 5.28 -6.42
CA SER A 164 -10.94 3.87 -6.06
C SER A 164 -10.36 2.88 -7.08
N LEU A 165 -10.58 3.09 -8.38
CA LEU A 165 -9.96 2.24 -9.42
C LEU A 165 -8.43 2.30 -9.39
N SER A 166 -7.86 3.48 -9.14
CA SER A 166 -6.42 3.65 -8.99
C SER A 166 -5.89 2.88 -7.77
N ILE A 167 -6.59 2.94 -6.63
CA ILE A 167 -6.24 2.18 -5.42
C ILE A 167 -6.28 0.68 -5.69
N ILE A 168 -7.32 0.16 -6.37
CA ILE A 168 -7.44 -1.26 -6.75
C ILE A 168 -6.26 -1.66 -7.63
N PHE A 169 -5.97 -0.90 -8.68
CA PHE A 169 -4.85 -1.18 -9.58
C PHE A 169 -3.50 -1.22 -8.84
N LEU A 170 -3.27 -0.26 -7.92
CA LEU A 170 -2.05 -0.20 -7.10
C LEU A 170 -1.93 -1.39 -6.13
N LEU A 171 -3.05 -1.85 -5.56
CA LEU A 171 -3.09 -3.02 -4.68
C LEU A 171 -2.84 -4.31 -5.47
N LEU A 172 -3.46 -4.49 -6.64
CA LEU A 172 -3.28 -5.65 -7.51
C LEU A 172 -1.85 -5.76 -8.06
N SER A 173 -1.20 -4.62 -8.33
CA SER A 173 0.15 -4.59 -8.90
C SER A 173 1.22 -5.20 -7.97
N GLY A 174 0.96 -5.34 -6.66
CA GLY A 174 1.88 -5.92 -5.66
C GLY A 174 3.19 -5.12 -5.42
N PHE A 175 3.51 -4.19 -6.31
CA PHE A 175 4.73 -3.40 -6.37
C PHE A 175 4.91 -2.48 -5.15
N LEU A 176 3.81 -1.97 -4.59
CA LEU A 176 3.83 -0.95 -3.53
C LEU A 176 3.84 -1.50 -2.10
N VAL A 177 3.56 -2.78 -1.96
CA VAL A 177 3.39 -3.44 -0.65
C VAL A 177 4.73 -3.65 0.06
N LYS A 178 5.83 -3.73 -0.70
CA LYS A 178 7.17 -4.02 -0.18
C LYS A 178 7.86 -2.80 0.45
N TYR A 179 7.42 -1.59 0.13
CA TYR A 179 8.11 -0.34 0.49
C TYR A 179 7.28 0.53 1.43
N ARG A 180 7.80 0.77 2.64
CA ARG A 180 7.16 1.60 3.69
C ARG A 180 6.61 2.97 3.24
N PRO A 181 7.28 3.80 2.40
CA PRO A 181 6.73 5.09 1.99
C PRO A 181 5.51 4.98 1.06
N PHE A 182 5.44 3.93 0.24
CA PHE A 182 4.29 3.73 -0.66
C PHE A 182 3.05 3.25 0.09
N MET A 183 3.24 2.46 1.15
CA MET A 183 2.14 2.15 2.08
C MET A 183 1.58 3.41 2.75
N TRP A 184 2.44 4.38 3.09
CA TRP A 184 1.98 5.66 3.63
C TRP A 184 1.18 6.46 2.59
N LEU A 185 1.68 6.56 1.35
CA LEU A 185 0.98 7.21 0.25
C LEU A 185 -0.39 6.55 -0.02
N LEU A 186 -0.46 5.22 0.01
CA LEU A 186 -1.70 4.47 -0.18
C LEU A 186 -2.74 4.79 0.89
N ASN A 187 -2.34 4.87 2.17
CA ASN A 187 -3.26 5.25 3.24
C ASN A 187 -3.74 6.70 3.09
N LEU A 188 -2.89 7.61 2.59
CA LEU A 188 -3.30 8.98 2.28
C LEU A 188 -4.30 9.02 1.12
N ALA A 189 -4.06 8.25 0.06
CA ALA A 189 -4.97 8.13 -1.08
C ALA A 189 -6.36 7.63 -0.65
N ILE A 190 -6.41 6.58 0.20
CA ILE A 190 -7.67 6.06 0.75
C ILE A 190 -8.39 7.10 1.62
N ALA A 191 -7.66 7.88 2.44
CA ALA A 191 -8.28 8.93 3.24
C ALA A 191 -8.88 10.05 2.36
N CYS A 192 -8.21 10.40 1.27
CA CYS A 192 -8.72 11.35 0.28
C CYS A 192 -9.97 10.79 -0.42
N ASP A 193 -9.93 9.54 -0.89
CA ASP A 193 -11.06 8.82 -1.52
C ASP A 193 -12.30 8.85 -0.62
N LEU A 194 -12.18 8.40 0.64
CA LEU A 194 -13.25 8.48 1.63
C LEU A 194 -13.79 9.91 1.87
N THR A 195 -12.97 10.94 1.65
CA THR A 195 -13.39 12.35 1.80
C THR A 195 -14.26 12.78 0.62
N PHE A 196 -13.87 12.38 -0.59
CA PHE A 196 -14.67 12.62 -1.78
C PHE A 196 -15.97 11.83 -1.73
N LEU A 197 -15.97 10.56 -1.31
CA LEU A 197 -17.18 9.79 -1.09
C LEU A 197 -18.14 10.48 -0.11
N ALA A 198 -17.63 10.92 1.05
CA ALA A 198 -18.43 11.62 2.04
C ALA A 198 -19.01 12.93 1.47
N ARG A 199 -18.21 13.68 0.69
CA ARG A 199 -18.68 14.91 0.05
C ARG A 199 -19.76 14.64 -1.00
N THR A 200 -19.58 13.63 -1.85
CA THR A 200 -20.56 13.19 -2.85
C THR A 200 -21.89 12.84 -2.19
N PHE A 201 -21.86 12.10 -1.08
CA PHE A 201 -23.06 11.77 -0.31
C PHE A 201 -23.82 13.02 0.16
N MET A 202 -23.10 14.03 0.66
CA MET A 202 -23.72 15.29 1.13
C MET A 202 -24.39 16.06 -0.01
N GLU A 203 -23.76 16.17 -1.18
CA GLU A 203 -24.36 16.85 -2.34
C GLU A 203 -25.60 16.09 -2.84
N GLY A 204 -25.53 14.75 -2.89
CA GLY A 204 -26.68 13.90 -3.23
C GLY A 204 -27.86 14.11 -2.28
N MET A 205 -27.60 14.09 -0.97
CA MET A 205 -28.59 14.35 0.07
C MET A 205 -29.18 15.77 -0.04
N TYR A 206 -28.35 16.76 -0.38
CA TYR A 206 -28.81 18.12 -0.54
C TYR A 206 -29.85 18.24 -1.67
N MET A 207 -29.63 17.60 -2.81
CA MET A 207 -30.56 17.68 -3.94
C MET A 207 -31.91 17.00 -3.67
N VAL A 208 -31.95 15.94 -2.85
CA VAL A 208 -33.20 15.20 -2.54
C VAL A 208 -33.95 15.74 -1.32
N THR A 209 -33.34 16.62 -0.54
CA THR A 209 -33.96 17.15 0.69
C THR A 209 -34.93 18.30 0.36
N PRO A 210 -36.16 18.30 0.89
CA PRO A 210 -37.10 19.41 0.71
C PRO A 210 -36.56 20.74 1.25
N LEU A 211 -36.86 21.83 0.53
CA LEU A 211 -36.45 23.20 0.86
C LEU A 211 -36.86 23.67 2.26
N THR A 212 -37.89 23.07 2.85
CA THR A 212 -38.37 23.45 4.19
C THR A 212 -37.42 23.04 5.31
N ILE A 213 -36.61 22.01 5.08
CA ILE A 213 -35.70 21.42 6.08
C ILE A 213 -34.24 21.37 5.62
N ASP A 214 -33.95 21.78 4.38
CA ASP A 214 -32.63 21.69 3.75
C ASP A 214 -31.54 22.35 4.60
N HIS A 215 -31.80 23.53 5.16
CA HIS A 215 -30.83 24.29 5.93
C HIS A 215 -30.45 23.56 7.23
N ARG A 216 -31.44 22.96 7.91
CA ARG A 216 -31.21 22.19 9.14
C ARG A 216 -30.40 20.93 8.84
N VAL A 217 -30.76 20.21 7.78
CA VAL A 217 -30.06 18.99 7.35
C VAL A 217 -28.63 19.31 6.91
N ARG A 218 -28.43 20.40 6.14
CA ARG A 218 -27.12 20.85 5.68
C ARG A 218 -26.21 21.25 6.84
N MET A 219 -26.75 21.94 7.84
CA MET A 219 -26.00 22.30 9.05
C MET A 219 -25.53 21.06 9.80
N ILE A 220 -26.41 20.08 10.01
CA ILE A 220 -26.07 18.81 10.67
C ILE A 220 -24.96 18.08 9.91
N HIS A 221 -25.13 17.90 8.60
CA HIS A 221 -24.13 17.22 7.78
C HIS A 221 -22.79 17.96 7.77
N ASN A 222 -22.78 19.28 7.62
CA ASN A 222 -21.54 20.06 7.66
C ASN A 222 -20.82 19.94 9.00
N CYS A 223 -21.53 20.00 10.13
CA CYS A 223 -20.94 19.76 11.44
C CYS A 223 -20.28 18.37 11.53
N LEU A 224 -20.99 17.32 11.10
CA LEU A 224 -20.44 15.96 11.06
C LEU A 224 -19.20 15.87 10.16
N PHE A 225 -19.25 16.48 8.98
CA PHE A 225 -18.13 16.48 8.03
C PHE A 225 -16.90 17.21 8.58
N TYR A 226 -17.05 18.35 9.23
CA TYR A 226 -15.92 19.06 9.84
C TYR A 226 -15.33 18.27 11.02
N THR A 227 -16.15 17.61 11.84
CA THR A 227 -15.64 16.72 12.88
C THR A 227 -14.85 15.55 12.28
N TRP A 228 -15.33 14.99 11.18
CA TRP A 228 -14.67 13.90 10.46
C TRP A 228 -13.35 14.32 9.81
N ILE A 229 -13.29 15.49 9.16
CA ILE A 229 -12.04 16.09 8.66
C ILE A 229 -11.04 16.30 9.80
N GLY A 230 -11.50 16.76 10.97
CA GLY A 230 -10.66 16.91 12.16
C GLY A 230 -10.01 15.58 12.57
N LEU A 231 -10.78 14.48 12.61
CA LEU A 231 -10.28 13.15 12.95
C LEU A 231 -9.24 12.65 11.93
N ILE A 232 -9.50 12.81 10.63
CA ILE A 232 -8.53 12.45 9.59
C ILE A 232 -7.27 13.30 9.67
N GLY A 233 -7.42 14.60 9.95
CA GLY A 233 -6.29 15.50 10.15
C GLY A 233 -5.38 15.03 11.28
N ILE A 234 -5.94 14.59 12.41
CA ILE A 234 -5.17 14.03 13.53
C ILE A 234 -4.41 12.75 13.12
N VAL A 235 -5.08 11.85 12.38
CA VAL A 235 -4.46 10.60 11.91
C VAL A 235 -3.31 10.89 10.95
N ILE A 236 -3.52 11.76 9.95
CA ILE A 236 -2.49 12.17 9.00
C ILE A 236 -1.32 12.84 9.72
N LEU A 237 -1.59 13.69 10.72
CA LEU A 237 -0.56 14.34 11.54
C LEU A 237 0.31 13.31 12.29
N ILE A 238 -0.30 12.30 12.91
CA ILE A 238 0.44 11.23 13.61
C ILE A 238 1.32 10.46 12.62
N HIS A 239 0.80 10.12 11.45
CA HIS A 239 1.55 9.39 10.43
C HIS A 239 2.68 10.22 9.83
N THR A 240 2.48 11.51 9.59
CA THR A 240 3.52 12.43 9.10
C THR A 240 4.62 12.64 10.14
N ILE A 241 4.29 12.85 11.42
CA ILE A 241 5.29 12.95 12.49
C ILE A 241 6.15 11.67 12.56
N ARG A 242 5.53 10.49 12.53
CA ARG A 242 6.25 9.20 12.51
C ARG A 242 7.17 9.08 11.30
N PHE A 243 6.71 9.49 10.12
CA PHE A 243 7.50 9.48 8.90
C PHE A 243 8.71 10.41 8.98
N VAL A 244 8.51 11.66 9.41
CA VAL A 244 9.58 12.65 9.58
C VAL A 244 10.62 12.15 10.58
N PHE A 245 10.18 11.64 11.74
CA PHE A 245 11.08 11.08 12.74
C PHE A 245 11.93 9.92 12.19
N TRP A 246 11.30 9.01 11.43
CA TRP A 246 12.01 7.93 10.75
C TRP A 246 13.02 8.46 9.73
N ALA A 247 12.63 9.45 8.92
CA ALA A 247 13.47 10.05 7.88
C ALA A 247 14.70 10.72 8.48
N VAL A 248 14.51 11.53 9.55
CA VAL A 248 15.61 12.18 10.29
C VAL A 248 16.56 11.14 10.88
N LYS A 249 16.05 10.10 11.56
CA LYS A 249 16.89 9.01 12.10
C LYS A 249 17.66 8.27 11.01
N LYS A 250 17.07 8.07 9.83
CA LYS A 250 17.72 7.40 8.70
C LYS A 250 18.83 8.26 8.10
N LEU A 251 18.55 9.55 7.88
CA LEU A 251 19.51 10.51 7.35
C LEU A 251 20.69 10.71 8.32
N GLY A 252 20.41 10.85 9.61
CA GLY A 252 21.43 10.95 10.66
C GLY A 252 22.35 9.74 10.71
N ARG A 253 21.81 8.52 10.61
CA ARG A 253 22.63 7.29 10.51
C ARG A 253 23.52 7.27 9.26
N LYS A 254 23.00 7.75 8.11
CA LYS A 254 23.77 7.83 6.85
C LYS A 254 24.90 8.87 6.94
N LEU A 255 24.63 10.04 7.52
CA LEU A 255 25.61 11.09 7.76
C LEU A 255 26.70 10.62 8.75
N LYS A 256 26.32 9.98 9.85
CA LYS A 256 27.27 9.41 10.83
C LYS A 256 28.21 8.39 10.17
N ARG A 257 27.68 7.49 9.31
CA ARG A 257 28.50 6.54 8.54
C ARG A 257 29.48 7.25 7.59
N ARG A 258 29.03 8.28 6.87
CA ARG A 258 29.88 9.07 5.97
C ARG A 258 30.99 9.81 6.73
N TRP A 259 30.68 10.38 7.88
CA TRP A 259 31.67 11.07 8.72
C TRP A 259 32.71 10.09 9.27
N MET A 260 32.28 8.93 9.79
CA MET A 260 33.20 7.88 10.25
C MET A 260 34.13 7.42 9.13
N ALA A 261 33.62 7.19 7.90
CA ALA A 261 34.42 6.77 6.75
C ALA A 261 35.47 7.81 6.32
N LYS A 262 35.15 9.11 6.36
CA LYS A 262 36.12 10.18 6.10
C LYS A 262 37.22 10.22 7.15
N ARG A 263 36.86 10.02 8.43
CA ARG A 263 37.81 10.05 9.55
C ARG A 263 38.79 8.87 9.51
N THR A 264 38.34 7.65 9.21
CA THR A 264 39.23 6.50 9.01
C THR A 264 40.12 6.65 7.79
N SER A 265 39.60 7.16 6.67
CA SER A 265 40.42 7.42 5.46
C SER A 265 41.53 8.44 5.72
N GLY A 266 41.23 9.52 6.46
CA GLY A 266 42.23 10.51 6.87
C GLY A 266 43.33 9.94 7.78
N TYR A 267 42.95 9.10 8.76
CA TYR A 267 43.89 8.46 9.67
C TYR A 267 44.85 7.49 8.94
N VAL A 268 44.32 6.67 8.03
CA VAL A 268 45.13 5.76 7.20
C VAL A 268 46.09 6.54 6.31
N ARG A 269 45.65 7.63 5.68
CA ARG A 269 46.51 8.46 4.83
C ARG A 269 47.67 9.08 5.62
N HIS A 270 47.41 9.58 6.82
CA HIS A 270 48.44 10.18 7.69
C HIS A 270 49.50 9.16 8.12
N ASN A 271 49.10 7.92 8.42
CA ASN A 271 50.06 6.87 8.79
C ASN A 271 50.92 6.42 7.60
N ILE A 272 50.35 6.35 6.39
CA ILE A 272 51.11 6.02 5.17
C ILE A 272 52.13 7.11 4.85
N THR A 273 51.75 8.39 4.92
CA THR A 273 52.70 9.49 4.68
C THR A 273 53.85 9.49 5.68
N ASN A 274 53.56 9.24 6.96
CA ASN A 274 54.60 9.16 7.98
C ASN A 274 55.55 7.98 7.77
N ALA A 275 55.03 6.81 7.38
CA ALA A 275 55.86 5.65 7.07
C ALA A 275 56.76 5.89 5.84
N ALA A 276 56.24 6.57 4.81
CA ALA A 276 57.01 6.93 3.62
C ALA A 276 58.13 7.94 3.92
N THR A 277 57.89 8.93 4.78
CA THR A 277 58.94 9.90 5.18
C THR A 277 60.03 9.26 6.03
N VAL A 278 59.69 8.29 6.89
CA VAL A 278 60.67 7.58 7.72
C VAL A 278 61.59 6.72 6.86
N ASN A 279 61.07 6.06 5.82
CA ASN A 279 61.87 5.26 4.89
C ASN A 279 62.73 6.08 3.92
N ALA A 280 62.47 7.39 3.75
CA ALA A 280 63.27 8.26 2.88
C ALA A 280 64.52 8.84 3.59
N HIS A 281 64.65 8.62 4.91
CA HIS A 281 65.76 9.10 5.74
C HIS A 281 66.71 7.98 6.22
N VAL A 282 66.58 6.78 5.66
CA VAL A 282 67.49 5.63 5.83
C VAL A 282 68.19 5.35 4.51
#